data_AF-A0A7J7I6E5-F1
#
_entry.id   AF-A0A7J7I6E5-F1
#
_cell.length_a   1.000
_cell.length_b   1.000
_cell.length_c   1.000
_cell.angle_alpha   90.00
_cell.angle_beta   90.00
_cell.angle_gamma   90.00
#
_symmetry.space_group_name_H-M   'P 1'
#
loop_
_entity.id
_entity.type
_entity.pdbx_description
1 polymer ?
#
loop_
_entity_poly.entity_id
_entity_poly.type
_entity_poly.pdbx_seq_one_letter_code
_entity_poly.pdbx_strand_id
1 'polypeptide(L)'
;MEDGALIVRKWEDMDIDILVKIFQSFDIFELTSGIGQVCSTWRLAACDPLLWRTLDLSMLKSNFIKIPLEPYVYVDGRSDKTLTRVLKIALNLSRGSILTLIFHFNLYVSDDQLTYTAERCPRLKRLVMPAWNRIKKTGICRAIRMWKDLESLTMPSIANPPYLMEEIAQNCKNFSELKIMGPCDIFFASTLVTFLPTLKVLSLRCSTIWRDALITILDGLPNLEVLNISHCLLIEVPPPPAARRIVRELDESILEKASRLREFYTCMDDSCIMCQRARNDEGLMRWYKYEEGLWKADEVRSLAL
;
A
#
# COMPACT_ATOMS: atom_id res chain seq x y z
N MET A 1 -22.92 20.86 -58.84
CA MET A 1 -23.20 20.96 -57.40
C MET A 1 -22.60 19.72 -56.77
N GLU A 2 -21.34 19.86 -56.33
CA GLU A 2 -20.68 18.83 -55.54
C GLU A 2 -21.29 18.88 -54.14
N ASP A 3 -22.12 17.90 -53.82
CA ASP A 3 -22.63 17.69 -52.46
C ASP A 3 -21.60 16.82 -51.73
N GLY A 4 -20.51 17.46 -51.32
CA GLY A 4 -19.49 16.85 -50.48
C GLY A 4 -20.04 16.65 -49.07
N ALA A 5 -20.84 15.60 -48.88
CA ALA A 5 -21.27 15.16 -47.57
C ALA A 5 -20.03 14.90 -46.71
N LEU A 6 -19.74 15.82 -45.78
CA LEU A 6 -18.75 15.61 -44.74
C LEU A 6 -19.19 14.36 -43.98
N ILE A 7 -18.47 13.24 -44.18
CA ILE A 7 -18.66 12.03 -43.38
C ILE A 7 -18.26 12.42 -41.95
N VAL A 8 -19.24 12.81 -41.15
CA VAL A 8 -19.05 13.03 -39.72
C VAL A 8 -18.84 11.66 -39.11
N ARG A 9 -17.56 11.26 -38.99
CA ARG A 9 -17.18 10.04 -38.29
C ARG A 9 -17.68 10.15 -36.86
N LYS A 10 -18.57 9.26 -36.46
CA LYS A 10 -19.07 9.24 -35.10
C LYS A 10 -18.06 8.50 -34.21
N TRP A 11 -17.98 8.92 -32.95
CA TRP A 11 -17.13 8.26 -31.96
C TRP A 11 -17.54 6.80 -31.68
N GLU A 12 -18.77 6.41 -32.04
CA GLU A 12 -19.25 5.03 -31.93
C GLU A 12 -18.65 4.09 -32.99
N ASP A 13 -18.16 4.64 -34.11
CA ASP A 13 -17.54 3.90 -35.21
C ASP A 13 -16.01 3.77 -35.03
N MET A 14 -15.47 4.31 -33.94
CA MET A 14 -14.05 4.21 -33.60
C MET A 14 -13.72 2.79 -33.13
N ASP A 15 -12.59 2.28 -33.61
CA ASP A 15 -12.10 0.96 -33.20
C ASP A 15 -11.96 0.88 -31.67
N ILE A 16 -12.41 -0.24 -31.10
CA ILE A 16 -12.39 -0.48 -29.65
C ILE A 16 -10.95 -0.37 -29.11
N ASP A 17 -9.96 -0.85 -29.85
CA ASP A 17 -8.55 -0.82 -29.40
C ASP A 17 -8.04 0.63 -29.32
N ILE A 18 -8.50 1.51 -30.22
CA ILE A 18 -8.19 2.94 -30.18
C ILE A 18 -8.88 3.59 -28.98
N LEU A 19 -10.14 3.27 -28.71
CA LEU A 19 -10.85 3.78 -27.52
C LEU A 19 -10.20 3.32 -26.22
N VAL A 20 -9.80 2.04 -26.12
CA VAL A 20 -9.04 1.53 -24.97
C VAL A 20 -7.74 2.31 -24.83
N LYS A 21 -7.03 2.57 -25.94
CA LYS A 21 -5.78 3.34 -25.91
C LYS A 21 -5.98 4.79 -25.43
N ILE A 22 -7.09 5.42 -25.81
CA ILE A 22 -7.48 6.74 -25.31
C ILE A 22 -7.82 6.65 -23.81
N PHE A 23 -8.60 5.67 -23.39
CA PHE A 23 -8.98 5.52 -21.98
C PHE A 23 -7.79 5.20 -21.07
N GLN A 24 -6.73 4.59 -21.61
CA GLN A 24 -5.47 4.40 -20.86
C GLN A 24 -4.78 5.71 -20.48
N SER A 25 -5.07 6.84 -21.13
CA SER A 25 -4.53 8.15 -20.73
C SER A 25 -5.38 8.86 -19.68
N PHE A 26 -6.52 8.30 -19.30
CA PHE A 26 -7.44 8.91 -18.34
C PHE A 26 -7.08 8.56 -16.91
N ASP A 27 -7.31 9.51 -16.01
CA ASP A 27 -7.24 9.24 -14.57
C ASP A 27 -8.49 8.51 -14.06
N ILE A 28 -8.48 8.15 -12.78
CA ILE A 28 -9.60 7.41 -12.18
C ILE A 28 -10.91 8.22 -12.16
N PHE A 29 -10.85 9.56 -12.07
CA PHE A 29 -12.04 10.40 -12.07
C PHE A 29 -12.66 10.43 -13.47
N GLU A 30 -11.83 10.56 -14.50
CA GLU A 30 -12.25 10.51 -15.90
C GLU A 30 -12.81 9.14 -16.25
N LEU A 31 -12.14 8.04 -15.88
CA LEU A 31 -12.62 6.67 -16.09
C LEU A 31 -13.94 6.37 -15.36
N THR A 32 -14.22 7.07 -14.26
CA THR A 32 -15.47 6.89 -13.48
C THR A 32 -16.49 8.02 -13.69
N SER A 33 -16.21 8.95 -14.60
CA SER A 33 -17.06 10.12 -14.89
C SER A 33 -18.33 9.78 -15.67
N GLY A 34 -18.41 8.57 -16.23
CA GLY A 34 -19.55 8.11 -17.04
C GLY A 34 -19.19 7.62 -18.43
N ILE A 35 -17.92 7.38 -18.75
CA ILE A 35 -17.49 6.86 -20.06
C ILE A 35 -18.25 5.60 -20.50
N GLY A 36 -18.55 4.70 -19.55
CA GLY A 36 -19.32 3.48 -19.82
C GLY A 36 -20.83 3.69 -20.00
N GLN A 37 -21.31 4.93 -19.94
CA GLN A 37 -22.71 5.31 -20.18
C GLN A 37 -22.92 6.09 -21.48
N VAL A 38 -21.84 6.35 -22.25
CA VAL A 38 -21.93 7.11 -23.51
C VAL A 38 -22.61 6.30 -24.61
N CYS A 39 -22.08 5.10 -24.90
CA CYS A 39 -22.68 4.14 -25.84
C CYS A 39 -22.18 2.71 -25.55
N SER A 40 -22.71 1.73 -26.27
CA SER A 40 -22.31 0.32 -26.13
C SER A 40 -20.82 0.10 -26.44
N THR A 41 -20.30 0.70 -27.52
CA THR A 41 -18.88 0.60 -27.91
C THR A 41 -17.96 1.15 -26.83
N TRP A 42 -18.26 2.33 -26.28
CA TRP A 42 -17.48 2.92 -25.19
C TRP A 42 -17.57 2.09 -23.91
N ARG A 43 -18.73 1.51 -23.62
CA ARG A 43 -18.87 0.60 -22.48
C ARG A 43 -18.04 -0.67 -22.65
N LEU A 44 -17.95 -1.22 -23.86
CA LEU A 44 -17.09 -2.37 -24.15
C LEU A 44 -15.62 -2.01 -23.95
N ALA A 45 -15.16 -0.91 -24.53
CA ALA A 45 -13.79 -0.40 -24.33
C ALA A 45 -13.50 -0.11 -22.84
N ALA A 46 -14.43 0.51 -22.12
CA ALA A 46 -14.29 0.80 -20.69
C ALA A 46 -14.29 -0.46 -19.81
N CYS A 47 -14.74 -1.62 -20.31
CA CYS A 47 -14.64 -2.90 -19.59
C CYS A 47 -13.34 -3.65 -19.88
N ASP A 48 -12.44 -3.09 -20.70
CA ASP A 48 -11.21 -3.77 -21.08
C ASP A 48 -10.28 -3.98 -19.86
N PRO A 49 -9.80 -5.21 -19.60
CA PRO A 49 -8.92 -5.51 -18.47
C PRO A 49 -7.64 -4.66 -18.40
N LEU A 50 -7.13 -4.16 -19.53
CA LEU A 50 -5.94 -3.32 -19.58
C LEU A 50 -6.10 -2.00 -18.82
N LEU A 51 -7.32 -1.51 -18.66
CA LEU A 51 -7.63 -0.30 -17.90
C LEU A 51 -7.63 -0.54 -16.38
N TRP A 52 -7.86 -1.79 -15.95
CA TRP A 52 -8.22 -2.09 -14.57
C TRP A 52 -7.27 -3.04 -13.85
N ARG A 53 -6.20 -3.53 -14.49
CA ARG A 53 -5.21 -4.38 -13.78
C ARG A 53 -4.70 -3.72 -12.49
N THR A 54 -4.54 -2.40 -12.52
CA THR A 54 -4.24 -1.58 -11.35
C THR A 54 -5.37 -0.58 -11.13
N LEU A 55 -6.02 -0.65 -9.97
CA LEU A 55 -6.92 0.39 -9.50
C LEU A 55 -6.14 1.35 -8.59
N ASP A 56 -5.68 2.46 -9.17
CA ASP A 56 -4.93 3.49 -8.45
C ASP A 56 -5.85 4.60 -7.93
N LEU A 57 -6.06 4.62 -6.61
CA LEU A 57 -6.80 5.65 -5.87
C LEU A 57 -5.87 6.61 -5.15
N SER A 58 -4.59 6.69 -5.54
CA SER A 58 -3.61 7.60 -4.94
C SER A 58 -3.93 9.08 -5.17
N MET A 59 -4.76 9.43 -6.14
CA MET A 59 -5.24 10.81 -6.35
C MET A 59 -6.46 11.15 -5.48
N LEU A 60 -7.06 10.16 -4.81
CA LEU A 60 -8.28 10.34 -4.02
C LEU A 60 -7.96 10.49 -2.53
N LYS A 61 -8.25 11.67 -1.97
CA LYS A 61 -8.06 11.99 -0.54
C LYS A 61 -9.41 12.20 0.14
N SER A 62 -9.49 11.85 1.42
CA SER A 62 -10.63 12.23 2.23
C SER A 62 -10.46 13.65 2.76
N ASN A 63 -11.57 14.38 2.88
CA ASN A 63 -11.66 15.55 3.73
C ASN A 63 -12.01 15.09 5.16
N PHE A 64 -11.17 15.42 6.13
CA PHE A 64 -11.29 14.92 7.49
C PHE A 64 -10.78 15.89 8.55
N ILE A 65 -11.27 15.72 9.78
CA ILE A 65 -10.73 16.33 10.99
C ILE A 65 -10.33 15.24 11.97
N LYS A 66 -9.24 15.45 12.71
CA LYS A 66 -8.84 14.55 13.81
C LYS A 66 -9.71 14.84 15.03
N ILE A 67 -10.15 13.79 15.71
CA ILE A 67 -11.01 13.89 16.91
C ILE A 67 -10.42 13.01 18.04
N PRO A 68 -10.71 13.31 19.32
CA PRO A 68 -10.13 12.57 20.45
C PRO A 68 -10.79 11.21 20.70
N LEU A 69 -11.97 10.97 20.13
CA LEU A 69 -12.73 9.73 20.29
C LEU A 69 -12.46 8.80 19.11
N GLU A 70 -12.39 7.49 19.35
CA GLU A 70 -12.33 6.47 18.29
C GLU A 70 -13.47 6.72 17.27
N PRO A 71 -13.20 6.71 15.94
CA PRO A 71 -12.00 6.24 15.22
C PRO A 71 -10.83 7.27 15.11
N TYR A 72 -10.83 8.33 15.92
CA TYR A 72 -9.87 9.43 15.95
C TYR A 72 -9.88 10.34 14.72
N VAL A 73 -10.85 10.12 13.83
CA VAL A 73 -11.06 10.88 12.62
C VAL A 73 -12.55 11.01 12.33
N TYR A 74 -12.98 12.21 11.95
CA TYR A 74 -14.28 12.42 11.32
C TYR A 74 -14.07 12.75 9.85
N VAL A 75 -14.63 11.93 8.97
CA VAL A 75 -14.57 12.09 7.51
C VAL A 75 -15.89 12.69 7.05
N ASP A 76 -15.84 13.69 6.17
CA ASP A 76 -17.07 14.27 5.66
C ASP A 76 -17.87 13.28 4.80
N GLY A 77 -19.20 13.41 4.82
CA GLY A 77 -20.07 12.49 4.08
C GLY A 77 -19.89 12.58 2.56
N ARG A 78 -19.28 13.65 2.03
CA ARG A 78 -19.00 13.81 0.60
C ARG A 78 -17.85 12.89 0.18
N SER A 79 -16.77 12.84 0.95
CA SER A 79 -15.61 11.96 0.70
C SER A 79 -16.03 10.50 0.68
N ASP A 80 -16.85 10.08 1.65
CA ASP A 80 -17.38 8.70 1.69
C ASP A 80 -18.22 8.35 0.47
N LYS A 81 -19.11 9.27 0.05
CA LYS A 81 -19.94 9.08 -1.14
C LYS A 81 -19.10 9.02 -2.42
N THR A 82 -18.09 9.88 -2.54
CA THR A 82 -17.17 9.88 -3.69
C THR A 82 -16.40 8.58 -3.78
N LEU A 83 -15.76 8.13 -2.69
CA LEU A 83 -15.03 6.86 -2.66
C LEU A 83 -15.95 5.68 -3.00
N THR A 84 -17.13 5.62 -2.38
CA THR A 84 -18.11 4.55 -2.64
C THR A 84 -18.54 4.53 -4.10
N ARG A 85 -18.76 5.70 -4.71
CA ARG A 85 -19.12 5.81 -6.14
C ARG A 85 -18.00 5.33 -7.04
N VAL A 86 -16.77 5.81 -6.82
CA VAL A 86 -15.58 5.41 -7.60
C VAL A 86 -15.37 3.91 -7.51
N LEU A 87 -15.37 3.34 -6.31
CA LEU A 87 -15.24 1.89 -6.10
C LEU A 87 -16.33 1.11 -6.83
N LYS A 88 -17.60 1.48 -6.68
CA LYS A 88 -18.71 0.77 -7.37
C LYS A 88 -18.55 0.80 -8.89
N ILE A 89 -18.15 1.93 -9.48
CA ILE A 89 -17.99 2.04 -10.92
C ILE A 89 -16.78 1.22 -11.38
N ALA A 90 -15.61 1.43 -10.78
CA ALA A 90 -14.38 0.73 -11.14
C ALA A 90 -14.50 -0.80 -10.97
N LEU A 91 -15.08 -1.26 -9.86
CA LEU A 91 -15.29 -2.69 -9.60
C LEU A 91 -16.32 -3.32 -10.55
N ASN A 92 -17.30 -2.55 -11.03
CA ASN A 92 -18.24 -3.04 -12.04
C ASN A 92 -17.61 -3.09 -13.44
N LEU A 93 -16.83 -2.08 -13.83
CA LEU A 93 -16.20 -2.02 -15.15
C LEU A 93 -15.04 -3.02 -15.28
N SER A 94 -14.26 -3.22 -14.22
CA SER A 94 -13.12 -4.15 -14.21
C SER A 94 -13.49 -5.62 -14.33
N ARG A 95 -14.75 -6.01 -14.04
CA ARG A 95 -15.20 -7.42 -14.09
C ARG A 95 -14.27 -8.39 -13.34
N GLY A 96 -13.68 -7.93 -12.23
CA GLY A 96 -12.78 -8.73 -11.41
C GLY A 96 -11.34 -8.87 -11.93
N SER A 97 -10.92 -8.06 -12.91
CA SER A 97 -9.55 -8.09 -13.46
C SER A 97 -8.51 -7.31 -12.64
N ILE A 98 -8.91 -6.68 -11.54
CA ILE A 98 -8.01 -5.90 -10.67
C ILE A 98 -7.05 -6.85 -9.94
N LEU A 99 -5.76 -6.60 -10.11
CA LEU A 99 -4.66 -7.34 -9.46
C LEU A 99 -3.92 -6.46 -8.44
N THR A 100 -3.89 -5.15 -8.65
CA THR A 100 -3.24 -4.19 -7.76
C THR A 100 -4.24 -3.13 -7.32
N LEU A 101 -4.35 -2.89 -6.02
CA LEU A 101 -5.21 -1.86 -5.43
C LEU A 101 -4.36 -0.92 -4.58
N ILE A 102 -4.38 0.36 -4.93
CA ILE A 102 -3.58 1.38 -4.27
C ILE A 102 -4.52 2.43 -3.67
N PHE A 103 -4.51 2.56 -2.35
CA PHE A 103 -5.17 3.66 -1.67
C PHE A 103 -4.18 4.77 -1.37
N HIS A 104 -4.62 6.03 -1.45
CA HIS A 104 -3.85 7.14 -0.92
C HIS A 104 -3.76 7.05 0.61
N PHE A 105 -2.62 7.41 1.21
CA PHE A 105 -2.43 7.31 2.66
C PHE A 105 -3.40 8.17 3.51
N ASN A 106 -3.83 9.33 2.99
CA ASN A 106 -4.87 10.20 3.58
C ASN A 106 -6.30 9.89 3.10
N LEU A 107 -6.53 8.73 2.49
CA LEU A 107 -7.89 8.23 2.25
C LEU A 107 -8.35 7.46 3.49
N TYR A 108 -9.62 7.60 3.87
CA TYR A 108 -10.14 6.92 5.06
C TYR A 108 -11.28 5.99 4.68
N VAL A 109 -10.96 4.70 4.60
CA VAL A 109 -11.84 3.64 4.12
C VAL A 109 -12.61 3.01 5.28
N SER A 110 -13.90 2.73 5.10
CA SER A 110 -14.72 1.99 6.07
C SER A 110 -14.64 0.48 5.88
N ASP A 111 -15.02 -0.29 6.90
CA ASP A 111 -15.16 -1.75 6.81
C ASP A 111 -16.03 -2.19 5.63
N ASP A 112 -17.15 -1.50 5.39
CA ASP A 112 -18.08 -1.83 4.30
C ASP A 112 -17.44 -1.60 2.93
N GLN A 113 -16.70 -0.50 2.76
CA GLN A 113 -16.02 -0.19 1.51
C GLN A 113 -14.89 -1.19 1.23
N LEU A 114 -14.11 -1.54 2.25
CA LEU A 114 -13.04 -2.53 2.14
C LEU A 114 -13.59 -3.92 1.81
N THR A 115 -14.61 -4.36 2.55
CA THR A 115 -15.24 -5.67 2.37
C THR A 115 -15.91 -5.79 1.01
N TYR A 116 -16.67 -4.76 0.59
CA TYR A 116 -17.26 -4.71 -0.75
C TYR A 116 -16.20 -4.79 -1.84
N THR A 117 -15.05 -4.14 -1.64
CA THR A 117 -13.94 -4.22 -2.59
C THR A 117 -13.39 -5.64 -2.64
N ALA A 118 -13.12 -6.25 -1.49
CA ALA A 118 -12.61 -7.62 -1.39
C ALA A 118 -13.53 -8.65 -2.06
N GLU A 119 -14.85 -8.50 -1.90
CA GLU A 119 -15.86 -9.33 -2.57
C GLU A 119 -15.82 -9.26 -4.09
N ARG A 120 -15.43 -8.11 -4.65
CA ARG A 120 -15.45 -7.85 -6.09
C ARG A 120 -14.11 -8.05 -6.79
N CYS A 121 -12.99 -8.06 -6.06
CA CYS A 121 -11.66 -8.33 -6.59
C CYS A 121 -10.95 -9.50 -5.85
N PRO A 122 -11.47 -10.74 -5.93
CA PRO A 122 -10.91 -11.87 -5.19
C PRO A 122 -9.50 -12.28 -5.64
N ARG A 123 -9.07 -11.86 -6.83
CA ARG A 123 -7.76 -12.16 -7.43
C ARG A 123 -6.68 -11.12 -7.14
N LEU A 124 -6.91 -10.27 -6.13
CA LEU A 124 -5.97 -9.22 -5.76
C LEU A 124 -4.63 -9.81 -5.33
N LYS A 125 -3.54 -9.33 -5.94
CA LYS A 125 -2.16 -9.74 -5.67
C LYS A 125 -1.39 -8.71 -4.85
N ARG A 126 -1.62 -7.42 -5.10
CA ARG A 126 -0.93 -6.33 -4.40
C ARG A 126 -1.92 -5.34 -3.81
N LEU A 127 -1.73 -5.02 -2.53
CA LEU A 127 -2.55 -4.07 -1.80
C LEU A 127 -1.67 -3.00 -1.13
N VAL A 128 -1.96 -1.73 -1.41
CA VAL A 128 -1.40 -0.60 -0.65
C VAL A 128 -2.51 0.03 0.17
N MET A 129 -2.44 -0.17 1.48
CA MET A 129 -3.46 0.26 2.41
C MET A 129 -3.39 1.76 2.71
N PRO A 130 -4.55 2.39 2.96
CA PRO A 130 -4.61 3.72 3.53
C PRO A 130 -4.34 3.69 5.04
N ALA A 131 -4.47 4.83 5.71
CA ALA A 131 -4.61 4.87 7.16
C ALA A 131 -5.77 3.98 7.64
N TRP A 132 -5.53 3.17 8.68
CA TRP A 132 -6.48 2.16 9.18
C TRP A 132 -7.47 2.64 10.24
N ASN A 133 -7.52 3.94 10.54
CA ASN A 133 -8.34 4.50 11.63
C ASN A 133 -9.80 4.04 11.63
N ARG A 134 -10.41 3.84 10.46
CA ARG A 134 -11.83 3.44 10.30
C ARG A 134 -12.03 1.97 9.95
N ILE A 135 -10.95 1.20 9.80
CA ILE A 135 -10.98 -0.22 9.49
C ILE A 135 -10.81 -0.98 10.80
N LYS A 136 -11.82 -1.75 11.19
CA LYS A 136 -11.77 -2.59 12.37
C LYS A 136 -11.04 -3.89 12.06
N LYS A 137 -10.53 -4.53 13.11
CA LYS A 137 -9.94 -5.89 13.06
C LYS A 137 -10.83 -6.87 12.29
N THR A 138 -12.14 -6.87 12.54
CA THR A 138 -13.08 -7.75 11.86
C THR A 138 -13.21 -7.47 10.36
N GLY A 139 -13.17 -6.20 9.96
CA GLY A 139 -13.26 -5.79 8.55
C GLY A 139 -12.05 -6.23 7.75
N ILE A 140 -10.83 -5.96 8.26
CA ILE A 140 -9.60 -6.37 7.56
C ILE A 140 -9.44 -7.88 7.52
N CYS A 141 -9.70 -8.60 8.62
CA CYS A 141 -9.63 -10.08 8.62
C CYS A 141 -10.60 -10.68 7.61
N ARG A 142 -11.83 -10.14 7.52
CA ARG A 142 -12.80 -10.58 6.51
C ARG A 142 -12.26 -10.37 5.10
N ALA A 143 -11.67 -9.21 4.80
CA ALA A 143 -11.11 -8.92 3.48
C ALA A 143 -9.94 -9.85 3.11
N ILE A 144 -9.01 -10.11 4.04
CA ILE A 144 -7.86 -11.00 3.82
C ILE A 144 -8.30 -12.42 3.46
N ARG A 145 -9.36 -12.95 4.09
CA ARG A 145 -9.92 -14.28 3.74
C ARG A 145 -10.40 -14.39 2.29
N MET A 146 -10.70 -13.26 1.65
CA MET A 146 -11.17 -13.21 0.27
C MET A 146 -10.01 -13.12 -0.73
N TRP A 147 -8.89 -12.50 -0.35
CA TRP A 147 -7.72 -12.30 -1.20
C TRP A 147 -6.71 -13.44 -1.10
N LYS A 148 -7.11 -14.62 -1.57
CA LYS A 148 -6.27 -15.83 -1.52
C LYS A 148 -5.01 -15.73 -2.38
N ASP A 149 -5.05 -14.89 -3.40
CA ASP A 149 -3.94 -14.64 -4.34
C ASP A 149 -3.01 -13.50 -3.86
N LEU A 150 -3.20 -12.96 -2.65
CA LEU A 150 -2.41 -11.83 -2.16
C LEU A 150 -0.92 -12.23 -2.00
N GLU A 151 -0.06 -11.46 -2.64
CA GLU A 151 1.39 -11.66 -2.71
C GLU A 151 2.15 -10.54 -1.97
N SER A 152 1.63 -9.31 -2.04
CA SER A 152 2.32 -8.10 -1.56
C SER A 152 1.38 -7.16 -0.81
N LEU A 153 1.81 -6.66 0.35
CA LEU A 153 1.06 -5.73 1.19
C LEU A 153 1.95 -4.56 1.64
N THR A 154 1.48 -3.33 1.41
CA THR A 154 2.02 -2.13 2.04
C THR A 154 1.01 -1.59 3.02
N MET A 155 1.42 -1.38 4.27
CA MET A 155 0.50 -1.03 5.34
C MET A 155 1.10 -0.10 6.41
N PRO A 156 0.27 0.73 7.08
CA PRO A 156 0.71 1.48 8.25
C PRO A 156 0.98 0.54 9.44
N SER A 157 1.44 1.10 10.57
CA SER A 157 1.65 0.33 11.80
C SER A 157 0.37 -0.33 12.33
N ILE A 158 0.49 -1.54 12.88
CA ILE A 158 -0.54 -2.22 13.68
C ILE A 158 -0.12 -2.27 15.14
N ALA A 159 -1.02 -1.89 16.05
CA ALA A 159 -0.77 -1.99 17.50
C ALA A 159 -0.72 -3.45 17.99
N ASN A 160 -1.45 -4.36 17.35
CA ASN A 160 -1.51 -5.77 17.72
C ASN A 160 -1.28 -6.65 16.47
N PRO A 161 -0.03 -6.94 16.09
CA PRO A 161 0.28 -7.62 14.84
C PRO A 161 -0.31 -9.04 14.62
N PRO A 162 -0.40 -9.91 15.65
CA PRO A 162 -0.81 -11.30 15.49
C PRO A 162 -2.10 -11.50 14.70
N TYR A 163 -3.15 -10.70 14.97
CA TYR A 163 -4.45 -10.96 14.36
C TYR A 163 -4.45 -10.84 12.83
N LEU A 164 -3.59 -9.98 12.27
CA LEU A 164 -3.51 -9.76 10.84
C LEU A 164 -2.52 -10.73 10.20
N MET A 165 -1.36 -10.91 10.83
CA MET A 165 -0.32 -11.80 10.31
C MET A 165 -0.77 -13.26 10.30
N GLU A 166 -1.46 -13.71 11.36
CA GLU A 166 -2.07 -15.04 11.41
C GLU A 166 -3.11 -15.23 10.31
N GLU A 167 -3.97 -14.23 10.09
CA GLU A 167 -4.99 -14.30 9.04
C GLU A 167 -4.36 -14.34 7.64
N ILE A 168 -3.29 -13.58 7.39
CA ILE A 168 -2.52 -13.64 6.13
C ILE A 168 -1.91 -15.03 5.96
N ALA A 169 -1.25 -15.56 7.00
CA ALA A 169 -0.60 -16.86 6.96
C ALA A 169 -1.58 -18.00 6.63
N GLN A 170 -2.82 -17.92 7.14
CA GLN A 170 -3.85 -18.94 6.92
C GLN A 170 -4.50 -18.86 5.53
N ASN A 171 -4.59 -17.67 4.92
CA ASN A 171 -5.41 -17.45 3.73
C ASN A 171 -4.63 -17.12 2.45
N CYS A 172 -3.43 -16.51 2.56
CA CYS A 172 -2.68 -15.96 1.44
C CYS A 172 -1.40 -16.78 1.19
N LYS A 173 -1.52 -17.91 0.49
CA LYS A 173 -0.42 -18.88 0.34
C LYS A 173 0.78 -18.37 -0.45
N ASN A 174 0.59 -17.34 -1.27
CA ASN A 174 1.62 -16.74 -2.11
C ASN A 174 2.22 -15.46 -1.49
N PHE A 175 1.84 -15.14 -0.25
CA PHE A 175 2.30 -13.93 0.43
C PHE A 175 3.82 -13.96 0.64
N SER A 176 4.50 -12.94 0.14
CA SER A 176 5.98 -12.90 0.13
C SER A 176 6.59 -11.52 0.29
N GLU A 177 5.82 -10.44 0.12
CA GLU A 177 6.33 -9.07 0.24
C GLU A 177 5.53 -8.23 1.23
N LEU A 178 6.23 -7.55 2.13
CA LEU A 178 5.63 -6.70 3.15
C LEU A 178 6.39 -5.38 3.27
N LYS A 179 5.65 -4.26 3.20
CA LYS A 179 6.13 -2.94 3.59
C LYS A 179 5.34 -2.43 4.79
N ILE A 180 6.05 -2.02 5.83
CA ILE A 180 5.47 -1.42 7.03
C ILE A 180 5.91 0.02 7.14
N MET A 181 4.96 0.91 7.37
CA MET A 181 5.21 2.32 7.66
C MET A 181 4.90 2.59 9.13
N GLY A 182 5.87 2.31 10.01
CA GLY A 182 5.69 2.44 11.45
C GLY A 182 6.66 1.62 12.30
N PRO A 183 6.57 1.73 13.63
CA PRO A 183 7.55 1.15 14.54
C PRO A 183 7.64 -0.37 14.39
N CYS A 184 8.87 -0.88 14.32
CA CYS A 184 9.21 -2.30 14.29
C CYS A 184 9.92 -2.67 15.60
N ASP A 185 9.13 -2.97 16.63
CA ASP A 185 9.60 -3.44 17.93
C ASP A 185 9.79 -4.97 17.95
N ILE A 186 10.24 -5.49 19.09
CA ILE A 186 10.49 -6.92 19.25
C ILE A 186 9.21 -7.76 19.14
N PHE A 187 8.07 -7.20 19.55
CA PHE A 187 6.78 -7.88 19.49
C PHE A 187 6.33 -8.05 18.04
N PHE A 188 6.45 -6.98 17.24
CA PHE A 188 6.23 -7.03 15.80
C PHE A 188 7.17 -8.03 15.11
N ALA A 189 8.47 -7.94 15.36
CA ALA A 189 9.46 -8.84 14.77
C ALA A 189 9.21 -10.31 15.11
N SER A 190 8.93 -10.63 16.37
CA SER A 190 8.62 -11.99 16.80
C SER A 190 7.34 -12.52 16.17
N THR A 191 6.32 -11.66 16.03
CA THR A 191 5.08 -12.02 15.34
C THR A 191 5.34 -12.32 13.86
N LEU A 192 6.16 -11.49 13.20
CA LEU A 192 6.51 -11.65 11.79
C LEU A 192 7.21 -13.00 11.56
N VAL A 193 8.20 -13.33 12.39
CA VAL A 193 8.92 -14.61 12.35
C VAL A 193 7.98 -15.79 12.59
N THR A 194 7.03 -15.65 13.52
CA THR A 194 6.11 -16.73 13.89
C THR A 194 5.12 -17.05 12.78
N PHE A 195 4.50 -16.04 12.18
CA PHE A 195 3.38 -16.25 11.26
C PHE A 195 3.77 -16.16 9.78
N LEU A 196 4.84 -15.43 9.43
CA LEU A 196 5.25 -15.20 8.04
C LEU A 196 6.71 -15.64 7.78
N PRO A 197 7.11 -16.89 8.12
CA PRO A 197 8.50 -17.36 7.94
C PRO A 197 8.92 -17.49 6.47
N THR A 198 7.96 -17.48 5.53
CA THR A 198 8.20 -17.56 4.08
C THR A 198 8.38 -16.20 3.42
N LEU A 199 8.35 -15.11 4.20
CA LEU A 199 8.52 -13.75 3.67
C LEU A 199 9.87 -13.60 2.97
N LYS A 200 9.86 -13.03 1.77
CA LYS A 200 11.05 -12.84 0.92
C LYS A 200 11.52 -11.41 0.88
N VAL A 201 10.59 -10.46 0.96
CA VAL A 201 10.87 -9.02 0.83
C VAL A 201 10.25 -8.30 2.00
N LEU A 202 11.07 -7.58 2.76
CA LEU A 202 10.63 -6.73 3.86
C LEU A 202 11.17 -5.31 3.67
N SER A 203 10.29 -4.33 3.60
CA SER A 203 10.66 -2.91 3.70
C SER A 203 10.13 -2.32 5.01
N LEU A 204 11.05 -1.81 5.80
CA LEU A 204 10.80 -1.01 7.01
C LEU A 204 11.17 0.46 6.78
N ARG A 205 11.36 0.86 5.52
CA ARG A 205 11.81 2.20 5.12
C ARG A 205 11.11 3.31 5.92
N CYS A 206 11.88 4.29 6.37
CA CYS A 206 11.38 5.46 7.12
C CYS A 206 10.63 5.12 8.42
N SER A 207 11.00 4.01 9.08
CA SER A 207 10.39 3.58 10.34
C SER A 207 11.36 3.62 11.51
N THR A 208 10.83 3.62 12.73
CA THR A 208 11.60 3.30 13.93
C THR A 208 11.85 1.81 14.02
N ILE A 209 13.09 1.38 14.20
CA ILE A 209 13.45 -0.04 14.33
C ILE A 209 14.24 -0.21 15.63
N TRP A 210 13.90 -1.23 16.42
CA TRP A 210 14.69 -1.60 17.59
C TRP A 210 15.78 -2.57 17.14
N ARG A 211 17.01 -2.38 17.64
CA ARG A 211 18.17 -3.22 17.29
C ARG A 211 17.88 -4.71 17.47
N ASP A 212 17.28 -5.08 18.60
CA ASP A 212 16.95 -6.48 18.88
C ASP A 212 15.83 -7.03 17.99
N ALA A 213 14.91 -6.17 17.54
CA ALA A 213 13.87 -6.54 16.59
C ALA A 213 14.48 -6.83 15.20
N LEU A 214 15.45 -6.01 14.77
CA LEU A 214 16.19 -6.23 13.53
C LEU A 214 16.97 -7.55 13.57
N ILE A 215 17.66 -7.84 14.68
CA ILE A 215 18.35 -9.12 14.88
C ILE A 215 17.35 -10.29 14.84
N THR A 216 16.22 -10.17 15.54
CA THR A 216 15.14 -11.17 15.51
C THR A 216 14.67 -11.47 14.09
N ILE A 217 14.49 -10.45 13.25
CA ILE A 217 14.11 -10.60 11.84
C ILE A 217 15.19 -11.32 11.04
N LEU A 218 16.45 -10.89 11.18
CA LEU A 218 17.56 -11.45 10.42
C LEU A 218 17.82 -12.92 10.76
N ASP A 219 17.65 -13.30 12.04
CA ASP A 219 17.83 -14.67 12.50
C ASP A 219 16.59 -15.55 12.24
N GLY A 220 15.39 -14.97 12.31
CA GLY A 220 14.13 -15.72 12.29
C GLY A 220 13.45 -15.87 10.92
N LEU A 221 13.83 -15.09 9.90
CA LEU A 221 13.25 -15.19 8.55
C LEU A 221 14.20 -15.85 7.55
N PRO A 222 14.28 -17.19 7.49
CA PRO A 222 15.29 -17.89 6.70
C PRO A 222 15.19 -17.62 5.19
N ASN A 223 13.99 -17.34 4.68
CA ASN A 223 13.71 -17.11 3.27
C ASN A 223 13.80 -15.62 2.87
N LEU A 224 14.14 -14.73 3.79
CA LEU A 224 14.25 -13.31 3.48
C LEU A 224 15.41 -13.10 2.48
N GLU A 225 15.09 -12.53 1.33
CA GLU A 225 16.02 -12.26 0.23
C GLU A 225 16.35 -10.76 0.16
N VAL A 226 15.37 -9.89 0.46
CA VAL A 226 15.50 -8.44 0.37
C VAL A 226 15.04 -7.79 1.67
N LEU A 227 15.91 -6.97 2.27
CA LEU A 227 15.58 -6.14 3.42
C LEU A 227 15.91 -4.68 3.14
N ASN A 228 14.93 -3.80 3.36
CA ASN A 228 15.13 -2.35 3.28
C ASN A 228 14.90 -1.70 4.64
N ILE A 229 15.98 -1.12 5.19
CA ILE A 229 15.97 -0.28 6.40
C ILE A 229 16.47 1.13 6.12
N SER A 230 16.34 1.60 4.88
CA SER A 230 16.77 2.94 4.47
C SER A 230 15.97 4.00 5.20
N HIS A 231 16.68 5.02 5.69
CA HIS A 231 16.12 6.17 6.38
C HIS A 231 15.37 5.82 7.67
N CYS A 232 15.70 4.70 8.30
CA CYS A 232 15.12 4.29 9.57
C CYS A 232 15.81 4.97 10.76
N LEU A 233 15.07 5.11 11.85
CA LEU A 233 15.61 5.48 13.15
C LEU A 233 15.91 4.20 13.94
N LEU A 234 17.15 3.73 13.90
CA LEU A 234 17.57 2.54 14.63
C LEU A 234 17.83 2.89 16.10
N ILE A 235 17.10 2.24 17.01
CA ILE A 235 17.15 2.48 18.46
C ILE A 235 17.71 1.26 19.17
N GLU A 236 18.63 1.52 20.08
CA GLU A 236 19.13 0.53 21.03
C GLU A 236 18.76 0.92 22.46
N VAL A 237 18.26 -0.05 23.22
CA VAL A 237 17.86 0.13 24.62
C VAL A 237 18.81 -0.69 25.49
N PRO A 238 19.88 -0.08 26.01
CA PRO A 238 20.79 -0.77 26.92
C PRO A 238 20.12 -1.07 28.27
N PRO A 239 20.69 -1.98 29.08
CA PRO A 239 20.23 -2.23 30.43
C PRO A 239 20.21 -0.94 31.28
N PRO A 240 19.23 -0.77 32.18
CA PRO A 240 19.21 0.34 33.12
C PRO A 240 20.53 0.43 33.90
N PRO A 241 21.08 1.64 34.16
CA PRO A 241 20.43 2.95 34.07
C PRO A 241 20.65 3.69 32.74
N ALA A 242 21.25 3.05 31.72
CA ALA A 242 21.60 3.73 30.48
C ALA A 242 20.35 4.14 29.67
N ALA A 243 20.38 5.33 29.09
CA ALA A 243 19.29 5.82 28.25
C ALA A 243 19.29 5.15 26.87
N ARG A 244 18.11 5.10 26.23
CA ARG A 244 17.99 4.72 24.83
C ARG A 244 18.91 5.57 23.95
N ARG A 245 19.58 4.95 22.97
CA ARG A 245 20.47 5.64 22.04
C ARG A 245 20.07 5.37 20.59
N ILE A 246 20.28 6.37 19.74
CA ILE A 246 20.13 6.24 18.29
C ILE A 246 21.43 5.67 17.75
N VAL A 247 21.33 4.54 17.05
CA VAL A 247 22.45 3.90 16.36
C VAL A 247 22.71 4.67 15.07
N ARG A 248 23.95 5.12 14.88
CA ARG A 248 24.36 5.90 13.70
C ARG A 248 24.96 5.04 12.59
N GLU A 249 25.54 3.90 12.97
CA GLU A 249 26.19 2.96 12.07
C GLU A 249 25.81 1.53 12.49
N LEU A 250 25.63 0.66 11.50
CA LEU A 250 25.35 -0.75 11.75
C LEU A 250 26.62 -1.43 12.27
N ASP A 251 26.48 -2.18 13.35
CA ASP A 251 27.58 -3.00 13.87
C ASP A 251 27.85 -4.23 12.99
N GLU A 252 29.04 -4.80 13.12
CA GLU A 252 29.50 -5.95 12.35
C GLU A 252 28.57 -7.17 12.49
N SER A 253 27.90 -7.34 13.64
CA SER A 253 26.99 -8.47 13.85
C SER A 253 25.74 -8.37 12.98
N ILE A 254 25.17 -7.17 12.82
CA ILE A 254 24.04 -6.95 11.90
C ILE A 254 24.49 -7.18 10.46
N LEU A 255 25.66 -6.66 10.08
CA LEU A 255 26.21 -6.80 8.73
C LEU A 255 26.48 -8.27 8.38
N GLU A 256 27.06 -9.03 9.30
CA GLU A 256 27.30 -10.47 9.15
C GLU A 256 25.98 -11.23 8.97
N LYS A 257 24.99 -10.97 9.82
CA LYS A 257 23.65 -11.59 9.69
C LYS A 257 22.94 -11.22 8.39
N ALA A 258 23.10 -9.99 7.93
CA ALA A 258 22.52 -9.50 6.69
C ALA A 258 23.27 -9.97 5.43
N SER A 259 24.50 -10.50 5.55
CA SER A 259 25.31 -10.94 4.41
C SER A 259 24.68 -12.05 3.57
N ARG A 260 23.73 -12.81 4.13
CA ARG A 260 22.96 -13.84 3.42
C ARG A 260 21.89 -13.27 2.49
N LEU A 261 21.51 -12.01 2.67
CA LEU A 261 20.45 -11.37 1.88
C LEU A 261 20.97 -11.09 0.47
N ARG A 262 20.11 -11.27 -0.54
CA ARG A 262 20.42 -10.89 -1.92
C ARG A 262 20.60 -9.38 -2.03
N GLU A 263 19.72 -8.62 -1.38
CA GLU A 263 19.74 -7.16 -1.38
C GLU A 263 19.49 -6.63 0.03
N PHE A 264 20.36 -5.74 0.49
CA PHE A 264 20.22 -5.07 1.77
C PHE A 264 20.36 -3.55 1.60
N TYR A 265 19.23 -2.85 1.64
CA TYR A 265 19.17 -1.40 1.45
C TYR A 265 19.26 -0.69 2.79
N THR A 266 20.24 0.22 2.91
CA THR A 266 20.49 1.00 4.12
C THR A 266 20.80 2.45 3.75
N CYS A 267 20.38 3.37 4.62
CA CYS A 267 20.79 4.78 4.56
C CYS A 267 20.61 5.37 5.95
N MET A 268 21.72 5.72 6.61
CA MET A 268 21.77 6.31 7.95
C MET A 268 22.56 7.63 7.99
N ASP A 269 22.73 8.25 6.83
CA ASP A 269 23.61 9.41 6.60
C ASP A 269 23.02 10.72 7.15
N ASP A 270 23.85 11.52 7.82
CA ASP A 270 23.49 12.83 8.37
C ASP A 270 23.19 13.88 7.30
N SER A 271 23.77 13.75 6.11
CA SER A 271 23.53 14.61 4.95
C SER A 271 22.29 14.23 4.15
N CYS A 272 21.75 13.03 4.36
CA CYS A 272 20.56 12.57 3.66
C CYS A 272 19.31 13.26 4.22
N ILE A 273 18.60 13.99 3.35
CA ILE A 273 17.36 14.70 3.72
C ILE A 273 16.30 13.77 4.33
N MET A 274 16.21 12.54 3.84
CA MET A 274 15.24 11.56 4.34
C MET A 274 15.60 11.07 5.74
N CYS A 275 16.89 10.82 6.02
CA CYS A 275 17.38 10.47 7.35
C CYS A 275 17.18 11.62 8.35
N GLN A 276 17.45 12.85 7.93
CA GLN A 276 17.20 14.05 8.75
C GLN A 276 15.72 14.17 9.12
N ARG A 277 14.82 13.99 8.14
CA ARG A 277 13.37 14.01 8.36
C ARG A 277 12.90 12.90 9.30
N ALA A 278 13.37 11.68 9.10
CA ALA A 278 13.04 10.56 9.97
C ALA A 278 13.45 10.83 11.43
N ARG A 279 14.62 11.45 11.67
CA ARG A 279 15.04 11.86 13.02
C ARG A 279 14.18 12.98 13.59
N ASN A 280 13.88 14.00 12.80
CA ASN A 280 13.04 15.13 13.22
C ASN A 280 11.59 14.73 13.53
N ASP A 281 11.11 13.66 12.88
CA ASP A 281 9.79 13.07 13.12
C ASP A 281 9.82 11.92 14.14
N GLU A 282 10.94 11.73 14.85
CA GLU A 282 11.11 10.69 15.87
C GLU A 282 10.82 9.26 15.36
N GLY A 283 11.14 9.02 14.09
CA GLY A 283 10.98 7.74 13.38
C GLY A 283 9.53 7.42 12.98
N LEU A 284 8.60 8.35 13.18
CA LEU A 284 7.23 8.30 12.67
C LEU A 284 7.06 9.30 11.53
N MET A 285 7.62 8.98 10.36
CA MET A 285 7.68 9.92 9.24
C MET A 285 6.30 10.50 8.92
N ARG A 286 6.19 11.82 8.99
CA ARG A 286 4.98 12.58 8.75
C ARG A 286 4.88 12.90 7.26
N TRP A 287 4.54 11.89 6.47
CA TRP A 287 4.46 11.96 5.00
C TRP A 287 3.67 13.17 4.46
N TYR A 288 2.65 13.63 5.20
CA TYR A 288 1.85 14.80 4.86
C TYR A 288 2.57 16.15 4.99
N LYS A 289 3.72 16.21 5.67
CA LYS A 289 4.51 17.45 5.86
C LYS A 289 5.54 17.69 4.76
N TYR A 290 5.85 16.68 3.95
CA TYR A 290 6.94 16.72 2.97
C TYR A 290 6.39 16.67 1.53
N GLU A 291 7.22 16.31 0.55
CA GLU A 291 6.80 16.29 -0.85
C GLU A 291 5.64 15.31 -1.07
N GLU A 292 4.70 15.74 -1.92
CA GLU A 292 3.61 14.89 -2.36
C GLU A 292 4.16 13.67 -3.11
N GLY A 293 3.65 12.49 -2.77
CA GLY A 293 4.09 11.23 -3.38
C GLY A 293 5.31 10.58 -2.74
N LEU A 294 5.95 11.18 -1.73
CA LEU A 294 7.10 10.57 -1.06
C LEU A 294 6.82 9.17 -0.47
N TRP A 295 5.57 8.93 -0.05
CA TRP A 295 5.08 7.64 0.44
C TRP A 295 5.02 6.54 -0.64
N LYS A 296 5.05 6.92 -1.92
CA LYS A 296 5.14 6.01 -3.08
C LYS A 296 6.55 5.48 -3.30
N ALA A 297 7.57 6.16 -2.76
CA ALA A 297 8.96 5.77 -2.94
C ALA A 297 9.35 4.56 -2.07
N ASP A 298 10.14 3.68 -2.66
CA ASP A 298 10.86 2.61 -1.97
C ASP A 298 12.11 2.24 -2.79
N GLU A 299 13.20 1.90 -2.12
CA GLU A 299 14.40 1.38 -2.79
C GLU A 299 14.13 -0.02 -3.38
N VAL A 300 13.18 -0.77 -2.80
CA VAL A 300 12.71 -2.03 -3.34
C VAL A 300 11.69 -1.79 -4.46
N ARG A 301 12.07 -2.08 -5.71
CA ARG A 301 11.24 -1.83 -6.90
C ARG A 301 9.84 -2.43 -6.85
N SER A 302 9.67 -3.62 -6.28
CA SER A 302 8.37 -4.28 -6.17
C SER A 302 7.43 -3.59 -5.18
N LEU A 303 7.96 -2.75 -4.28
CA LEU A 303 7.22 -2.02 -3.25
C LEU A 303 7.08 -0.51 -3.55
N ALA A 304 7.80 0.00 -4.54
CA ALA A 304 7.57 1.35 -5.09
C ALA A 304 6.27 1.42 -5.92
N LEU A 305 5.70 2.63 -6.06
CA LEU A 305 4.47 2.93 -6.79
C LEU A 305 4.69 3.94 -7.93
#